data_AF-A0A7J4UV52-F1
#
_entry.id   AF-A0A7J4UV52-F1
#
_cell.length_a   1.000
_cell.length_b   1.000
_cell.length_c   1.000
_cell.angle_alpha   90.00
_cell.angle_beta   90.00
_cell.angle_gamma   90.00
#
_symmetry.space_group_name_H-M   'P 1'
#
loop_
_entity.id
_entity.type
_entity.pdbx_description
1 polymer ?
#
loop_
_entity_poly.entity_id
_entity_poly.type
_entity_poly.pdbx_seq_one_letter_code
_entity_poly.pdbx_strand_id
1 'polypeptide(L)' 'MARFVIHEEKGPFKIPASEEPAFICMCSLSKNKPYCDNSHIKTQDEEDEITYIYDGDTRYDVDEEMS' A
#
# COMPACT_ATOMS: atom_id res chain seq x y z
N MET A 1 -13.06 2.92 17.14
CA MET A 1 -13.66 1.91 16.23
C MET A 1 -12.63 1.60 15.15
N ALA A 2 -12.37 0.33 14.89
CA ALA A 2 -11.49 -0.10 13.81
C ALA A 2 -12.35 -0.57 12.62
N ARG A 3 -11.81 -0.46 11.41
CA ARG A 3 -12.42 -0.96 10.18
C ARG A 3 -11.32 -1.57 9.32
N PHE A 4 -11.65 -2.65 8.61
CA PHE A 4 -10.79 -3.17 7.56
C PHE A 4 -10.99 -2.35 6.30
N VAL A 5 -9.89 -1.96 5.66
CA VAL A 5 -9.87 -1.28 4.37
C VAL A 5 -9.00 -2.12 3.46
N ILE A 6 -9.60 -2.64 2.39
CA ILE A 6 -8.89 -3.44 1.39
C ILE A 6 -8.26 -2.47 0.39
N HIS A 7 -6.96 -2.65 0.10
CA HIS A 7 -6.21 -1.87 -0.86
C HIS A 7 -5.64 -2.79 -1.93
N GLU A 8 -6.00 -2.57 -3.19
CA GLU A 8 -5.52 -3.35 -4.34
C GLU A 8 -4.44 -2.60 -5.16
N GLU A 9 -4.31 -1.29 -4.92
CA GLU A 9 -3.39 -0.43 -5.66
C GLU A 9 -1.94 -0.61 -5.21
N LYS A 10 -1.09 -1.17 -6.08
CA LYS A 10 0.34 -1.45 -5.82
C LYS A 10 1.28 -0.27 -6.15
N GLY A 11 0.77 0.90 -6.55
CA GLY A 11 1.59 2.00 -7.08
C GLY A 11 1.02 3.40 -6.83
N PRO A 12 1.81 4.46 -7.05
CA PRO A 12 1.36 5.81 -6.78
C PRO A 12 0.56 6.45 -7.92
N PHE A 13 -0.33 7.37 -7.57
CA PHE A 13 -1.06 8.21 -8.52
C PHE A 13 -0.28 9.49 -8.82
N LYS A 14 0.02 9.76 -10.10
CA LYS A 14 0.69 11.00 -10.52
C LYS A 14 -0.29 12.17 -10.48
N ILE A 15 0.09 13.27 -9.83
CA ILE A 15 -0.70 14.51 -9.79
C ILE A 15 -0.56 15.24 -11.14
N PRO A 16 -1.63 15.38 -11.94
CA PRO A 16 -1.52 15.97 -13.28
C PRO A 16 -1.32 17.49 -13.28
N ALA A 17 -1.76 18.18 -12.22
CA ALA A 17 -1.76 19.65 -12.12
C ALA A 17 -0.56 20.23 -11.34
N SER A 18 0.46 19.43 -11.05
CA SER A 18 1.65 19.86 -10.30
C SER A 18 2.73 20.37 -11.27
N GLU A 19 3.36 21.50 -10.93
CA GLU A 19 4.47 22.06 -11.72
C GLU A 19 5.69 21.12 -11.73
N GLU A 20 5.96 20.49 -10.59
CA GLU A 20 6.96 19.43 -10.42
C GLU A 20 6.30 18.04 -10.30
N PRO A 21 6.94 16.94 -10.72
CA PRO A 21 6.39 15.60 -10.57
C PRO A 21 6.08 15.26 -9.11
N ALA A 22 4.78 15.22 -8.78
CA ALA A 22 4.28 14.85 -7.47
C ALA A 22 3.37 13.62 -7.57
N PHE A 23 3.42 12.80 -6.53
CA PHE A 23 2.78 11.48 -6.52
C PHE A 23 2.05 11.25 -5.20
N ILE A 24 0.81 10.77 -5.27
CA ILE A 24 0.00 10.37 -4.11
C ILE A 24 0.19 8.87 -3.87
N CYS A 25 0.40 8.50 -2.61
CA CYS A 25 0.48 7.11 -2.19
C CYS A 25 -0.89 6.44 -2.29
N MET A 26 -0.99 5.34 -3.03
CA MET A 26 -2.20 4.50 -3.07
C MET A 26 -2.00 3.13 -2.39
N CYS A 27 -0.75 2.72 -2.12
CA CYS A 27 -0.43 1.46 -1.44
C CYS A 27 -0.61 1.50 0.09
N SER A 28 -0.95 2.64 0.68
CA SER A 28 -1.11 2.84 2.13
C SER A 28 0.12 2.56 3.02
N LEU A 29 1.30 2.23 2.47
CA LEU A 29 2.52 1.95 3.24
C LEU A 29 3.44 3.16 3.45
N SER A 30 3.17 4.31 2.80
CA SER A 30 4.08 5.46 2.90
C SER A 30 4.24 5.98 4.33
N LYS A 31 5.46 6.36 4.71
CA LYS A 31 5.76 7.08 5.96
C LYS A 31 5.55 8.59 5.79
N ASN A 32 5.38 9.08 4.56
CA ASN A 32 5.18 10.49 4.20
C ASN A 32 3.80 10.78 3.58
N LYS A 33 2.74 10.14 4.11
CA LYS A 33 1.36 10.31 3.60
C LYS A 33 0.95 11.80 3.63
N PRO A 34 0.22 12.28 2.60
CA PRO A 34 -0.40 11.52 1.51
C PRO A 34 0.54 11.24 0.31
N TYR A 35 1.78 11.70 0.36
CA TYR A 35 2.72 11.60 -0.75
C TYR A 35 3.36 10.22 -0.84
N CYS A 36 3.78 9.82 -2.04
CA CYS A 36 4.55 8.61 -2.25
C CYS A 36 6.00 8.81 -1.81
N ASP A 37 6.55 7.84 -1.08
CA ASP A 37 7.96 7.76 -0.67
C ASP A 37 8.65 6.46 -1.13
N ASN A 38 8.11 5.84 -2.17
CA ASN A 38 8.54 4.54 -2.72
C ASN A 38 8.28 3.31 -1.83
N SER A 39 7.55 3.45 -0.71
CA SER A 39 7.17 2.29 0.12
C SER A 39 6.35 1.23 -0.64
N HIS A 40 5.70 1.61 -1.75
CA HIS A 40 4.96 0.71 -2.64
C HIS A 40 5.83 -0.37 -3.31
N ILE A 41 7.16 -0.24 -3.30
CA ILE A 41 8.04 -1.30 -3.79
C ILE A 41 7.84 -2.60 -2.99
N LYS A 42 7.46 -2.51 -1.71
CA LYS A 42 7.16 -3.65 -0.83
C LYS A 42 5.89 -4.43 -1.21
N THR A 43 5.08 -3.92 -2.14
CA THR A 43 3.82 -4.54 -2.57
C THR A 43 3.91 -5.13 -3.98
N GLN A 44 5.06 -5.02 -4.66
CA GLN A 44 5.22 -5.47 -6.05
C GLN A 44 5.30 -6.99 -6.20
N ASP A 45 5.71 -7.68 -5.14
CA ASP A 45 5.81 -9.14 -5.04
C ASP A 45 4.57 -9.79 -4.39
N GLU A 46 3.50 -9.01 -4.15
CA GLU A 46 2.24 -9.54 -3.64
C GLU A 46 1.51 -10.38 -4.68
N GLU A 47 1.09 -11.57 -4.26
CA GLU A 47 0.24 -12.48 -5.03
C GLU A 47 -1.23 -12.08 -4.90
N ASP A 48 -1.99 -12.12 -6.00
CA ASP A 48 -3.35 -11.55 -6.06
C ASP A 48 -4.37 -12.30 -5.17
N GLU A 49 -4.08 -13.55 -4.79
CA GLU A 49 -4.97 -14.39 -3.97
C GLU A 49 -4.56 -14.42 -2.49
N ILE A 50 -3.51 -13.69 -2.10
CA ILE A 50 -3.01 -13.63 -0.73
C ILE A 50 -3.32 -12.27 -0.11
N THR A 51 -3.97 -12.28 1.06
CA THR A 51 -4.12 -11.06 1.85
C THR A 51 -2.87 -10.85 2.70
N TYR A 52 -2.24 -9.68 2.58
CA TYR A 52 -1.09 -9.32 3.40
C TYR A 52 -1.46 -8.33 4.50
N ILE A 53 -1.02 -8.58 5.73
CA ILE A 53 -1.10 -7.64 6.85
C ILE A 53 0.26 -6.99 7.05
N TYR A 54 0.25 -5.66 7.12
CA TYR A 54 1.44 -4.86 7.43
C TYR A 54 1.32 -4.28 8.85
N ASP A 55 2.24 -4.66 9.74
CA ASP A 55 2.41 -4.07 11.07
C ASP A 55 3.79 -3.39 11.14
N GLY A 56 3.79 -2.06 11.03
CA GLY A 56 5.01 -1.27 10.91
C GLY A 56 5.82 -1.64 9.66
N ASP A 57 6.98 -2.27 9.87
CA ASP A 57 7.86 -2.73 8.79
C ASP A 57 7.79 -4.24 8.56
N THR A 58 6.94 -4.97 9.30
CA THR A 58 6.73 -6.42 9.16
C THR A 58 5.51 -6.72 8.31
N ARG A 59 5.63 -7.72 7.41
CA ARG A 59 4.57 -8.24 6.55
C ARG A 59 4.26 -9.68 6.94
N TYR A 60 2.98 -10.02 7.00
CA TYR A 60 2.47 -11.36 7.23
C TYR A 60 1.48 -11.70 6.10
N ASP A 61 1.52 -12.91 5.59
CA ASP A 61 0.42 -13.51 4.85
C ASP A 61 -0.69 -13.94 5.83
N VAL A 62 -1.93 -13.72 5.43
CA VAL A 62 -3.08 -14.27 6.14
C VAL A 62 -3.33 -15.65 5.55
N ASP A 63 -2.91 -16.70 6.25
CA ASP A 63 -3.31 -18.07 5.92
C ASP A 63 -4.84 -18.18 5.98
N GLU A 64 -5.45 -18.81 4.96
CA GLU A 64 -6.90 -19.06 4.90
C GLU A 64 -7.45 -19.88 6.10
N GLU A 65 -6.59 -20.47 6.94
CA GLU A 65 -7.00 -21.20 8.15
C GLU A 65 -7.54 -20.30 9.29
N MET A 66 -7.54 -18.98 9.13
CA MET A 66 -8.12 -18.04 10.11
C MET A 66 -9.54 -17.54 9.78
N SER A 67 -10.31 -18.28 8.97
CA SER A 67 -11.76 -18.06 8.79
C SER A 67 -12.61 -18.81 9.82
#